data_AF-A0A3A8HHV5-F1
#
_entry.id   AF-A0A3A8HHV5-F1
#
_cell.length_a   1.000
_cell.length_b   1.000
_cell.length_c   1.000
_cell.angle_alpha   90.00
_cell.angle_beta   90.00
_cell.angle_gamma   90.00
#
_symmetry.space_group_name_H-M   'P 1'
#
loop_
_entity.id
_entity.type
_entity.pdbx_description
1 polymer ?
#
loop_
_entity_poly.entity_id
_entity_poly.type
_entity_poly.pdbx_seq_one_letter_code
_entity_poly.pdbx_strand_id
1 'polypeptide(L)'
;MTNPDWLKRAAERSTSEAGMLGHVFNEYREMEKLSEDSLVQRLGCTPEVLQWLSLCMTPEGPAFEEQTRAIAARFEVDVQKLVPVLRRVQVLRTLKKPAKGKAGGPIQLAARDREDEDDARFEDEFEP
;
A
#
# COMPACT_ATOMS: atom_id res chain seq x y z
N MET A 1 12.95 19.76 -5.90
CA MET A 1 11.69 19.21 -6.48
C MET A 1 10.54 20.12 -6.08
N THR A 2 9.77 20.66 -7.03
CA THR A 2 8.54 21.39 -6.70
C THR A 2 7.51 20.39 -6.18
N ASN A 3 7.02 20.59 -4.96
CA ASN A 3 6.08 19.67 -4.33
C ASN A 3 4.64 20.06 -4.68
N PRO A 4 3.87 19.22 -5.39
CA PRO A 4 2.49 19.56 -5.71
C PRO A 4 1.57 19.39 -4.49
N ASP A 5 0.54 20.24 -4.37
CA ASP A 5 -0.40 20.23 -3.23
C ASP A 5 -1.13 18.89 -3.03
N TRP A 6 -1.23 18.06 -4.07
CA TRP A 6 -1.85 16.74 -3.98
C TRP A 6 -0.95 15.71 -3.29
N LEU A 7 0.37 15.92 -3.22
CA LEU A 7 1.31 14.91 -2.73
C LEU A 7 1.05 14.55 -1.27
N LYS A 8 0.81 15.57 -0.43
CA LYS A 8 0.51 15.36 0.98
C LYS A 8 -0.73 14.48 1.18
N ARG A 9 -1.82 14.76 0.46
CA ARG A 9 -3.04 13.95 0.52
C ARG A 9 -2.82 12.53 0.00
N ALA A 10 -2.02 12.36 -1.06
CA ALA A 10 -1.69 11.03 -1.58
C ALA A 10 -0.86 10.23 -0.57
N ALA A 11 0.12 10.86 0.08
CA ALA A 11 0.93 10.25 1.14
C ALA A 11 0.06 9.86 2.34
N GLU A 12 -0.85 10.73 2.78
CA GLU A 12 -1.83 10.41 3.83
C GLU A 12 -2.70 9.20 3.44
N ARG A 13 -3.20 9.14 2.21
CA ARG A 13 -4.00 7.99 1.73
C ARG A 13 -3.18 6.69 1.68
N SER A 14 -1.90 6.76 1.31
CA SER A 14 -1.01 5.59 1.26
C SER A 14 -0.80 4.92 2.62
N THR A 15 -1.10 5.61 3.73
CA THR A 15 -1.06 5.02 5.08
C THR A 15 -2.11 3.93 5.30
N SER A 16 -3.18 3.91 4.50
CA SER A 16 -4.24 2.89 4.60
C SER A 16 -4.04 1.72 3.63
N GLU A 17 -3.12 1.84 2.68
CA GLU A 17 -2.87 0.84 1.63
C GLU A 17 -1.73 -0.09 2.04
N ALA A 18 -2.05 -1.34 2.40
CA ALA A 18 -1.08 -2.27 2.99
C ALA A 18 0.16 -2.57 2.13
N GLY A 19 0.03 -2.41 0.81
CA GLY A 19 1.10 -2.61 -0.17
C GLY A 19 2.05 -1.42 -0.33
N MET A 20 1.77 -0.27 0.28
CA MET A 20 2.57 0.94 0.13
C MET A 20 3.49 1.20 1.33
N LEU A 21 4.61 1.87 1.06
CA LEU A 21 5.56 2.29 2.09
C LEU A 21 4.95 3.27 3.07
N GLY A 22 3.97 4.08 2.68
CA GLY A 22 3.26 4.97 3.60
C GLY A 22 2.59 4.22 4.75
N HIS A 23 1.99 3.05 4.47
CA HIS A 23 1.44 2.19 5.51
C HIS A 23 2.53 1.62 6.41
N VAL A 24 3.66 1.17 5.83
CA VAL A 24 4.82 0.66 6.58
C VAL A 24 5.40 1.73 7.51
N PHE A 25 5.54 2.97 7.03
CA PHE A 25 6.06 4.08 7.83
C PHE A 25 5.09 4.50 8.94
N ASN A 26 3.78 4.47 8.67
CA ASN A 26 2.78 4.74 9.69
C ASN A 26 2.85 3.69 10.80
N GLU A 27 2.88 2.41 10.45
CA GLU A 27 3.04 1.33 11.42
C GLU A 27 4.33 1.47 12.23
N TYR A 28 5.44 1.78 11.57
CA TYR A 28 6.72 2.00 12.26
C TYR A 28 6.64 3.14 13.28
N ARG A 29 6.00 4.26 12.90
CA ARG A 29 5.78 5.41 13.78
C ARG A 29 4.92 5.07 14.99
N GLU A 30 3.83 4.34 14.78
CA GLU A 30 2.96 3.89 15.87
C GLU A 30 3.69 2.95 16.83
N MET A 31 4.52 2.04 16.30
CA MET A 31 5.28 1.07 17.08
C MET A 31 6.36 1.73 17.94
N GLU A 32 7.12 2.66 17.36
CA GLU A 32 8.23 3.34 18.05
C GLU A 32 7.79 4.64 18.74
N LYS A 33 6.49 4.98 18.68
CA LYS A 33 5.91 6.24 19.17
C LYS A 33 6.64 7.47 18.63
N LEU A 34 6.95 7.47 17.34
CA LEU A 34 7.70 8.52 16.66
C LEU A 34 6.79 9.52 15.94
N SER A 35 7.15 10.79 16.02
CA SER A 35 6.61 11.83 15.14
C SER A 35 7.12 11.66 13.70
N GLU A 36 6.46 12.32 12.77
CA GLU A 36 6.88 12.37 11.37
C GLU A 36 8.29 12.98 11.22
N ASP A 37 8.55 14.12 11.89
CA ASP A 37 9.88 14.73 11.92
C ASP A 37 10.97 13.79 12.43
N SER A 38 10.67 12.98 13.44
CA SER A 38 11.62 11.99 13.96
C SER A 38 11.96 10.93 12.91
N LEU A 39 10.97 10.54 12.09
CA LEU A 39 11.17 9.59 11.00
C LEU A 39 12.00 10.22 9.87
N VAL A 40 11.71 11.47 9.50
CA VAL A 40 12.48 12.24 8.52
C VAL A 40 13.95 12.32 8.94
N GLN A 41 14.22 12.69 10.18
CA GLN A 41 15.58 12.75 10.73
C GLN A 41 16.27 11.37 10.74
N ARG A 42 15.53 10.33 11.13
CA ARG A 42 16.06 8.95 11.18
C ARG A 42 16.40 8.42 9.79
N LEU A 43 15.62 8.75 8.76
CA LEU A 43 15.91 8.39 7.37
C LEU A 43 16.94 9.33 6.74
N GLY A 44 17.17 10.51 7.34
CA GLY A 44 18.06 11.54 6.80
C GLY A 44 17.55 12.15 5.50
N CYS A 45 16.24 12.18 5.31
CA CYS A 45 15.60 12.77 4.14
C CYS A 45 14.91 14.09 4.51
N THR A 46 14.24 14.73 3.56
CA THR A 46 13.34 15.86 3.83
C THR A 46 11.89 15.38 3.96
N PRO A 47 10.98 16.15 4.58
CA PRO A 47 9.56 15.79 4.66
C PRO A 47 8.92 15.53 3.30
N GLU A 48 9.32 16.26 2.26
CA GLU A 48 8.83 16.08 0.90
C GLU A 48 9.28 14.75 0.30
N VAL A 49 10.54 14.38 0.52
CA VAL A 49 11.07 13.08 0.10
C VAL A 49 10.34 11.94 0.83
N LEU A 50 10.03 12.12 2.11
CA LEU A 50 9.23 11.14 2.85
C LEU A 50 7.82 10.96 2.26
N GLN A 51 7.17 12.04 1.81
CA GLN A 51 5.87 11.96 1.14
C GLN A 51 5.97 11.19 -0.18
N TRP A 52 7.00 11.43 -0.99
CA TRP A 52 7.24 10.66 -2.21
C TRP A 52 7.55 9.18 -1.94
N LEU A 53 8.37 8.90 -0.93
CA LEU A 53 8.66 7.53 -0.51
C LEU A 53 7.39 6.80 -0.08
N SER A 54 6.45 7.49 0.57
CA SER A 54 5.20 6.90 1.05
C SER A 54 4.34 6.33 -0.08
N LEU A 55 4.46 6.89 -1.28
CA LEU A 55 3.77 6.42 -2.49
C LEU A 55 4.41 5.20 -3.16
N CYS A 56 5.62 4.82 -2.74
CA CYS A 56 6.30 3.67 -3.32
C CYS A 56 5.67 2.37 -2.83
N MET A 57 5.72 1.34 -3.68
CA MET A 57 5.36 -0.01 -3.27
C MET A 57 6.35 -0.54 -2.22
N THR A 58 5.83 -1.31 -1.28
CA THR A 58 6.63 -1.98 -0.25
C THR A 58 7.51 -3.04 -0.91
N PRO A 59 8.83 -3.00 -0.73
CA PRO A 59 9.70 -4.04 -1.24
C PRO A 59 9.48 -5.35 -0.47
N GLU A 60 9.36 -6.46 -1.17
CA GLU A 60 9.05 -7.78 -0.58
C GLU A 60 9.74 -8.93 -1.34
N GLY A 61 9.79 -10.10 -0.70
CA GLY A 61 10.28 -11.33 -1.33
C GLY A 61 11.81 -11.35 -1.58
N PRO A 62 12.28 -12.15 -2.56
CA PRO A 62 13.70 -12.35 -2.83
C PRO A 62 14.38 -11.10 -3.42
N ALA A 63 13.62 -10.21 -4.06
CA ALA A 63 14.11 -8.97 -4.66
C ALA A 63 14.12 -7.77 -3.70
N PHE A 64 13.86 -8.00 -2.40
CA PHE A 64 13.76 -6.94 -1.39
C PHE A 64 14.94 -5.97 -1.41
N GLU A 65 16.17 -6.49 -1.46
CA GLU A 65 17.37 -5.67 -1.40
C GLU A 65 17.53 -4.81 -2.66
N GLU A 66 17.28 -5.38 -3.84
CA GLU A 66 17.35 -4.69 -5.12
C GLU A 66 16.29 -3.58 -5.20
N GLN A 67 15.04 -3.89 -4.83
CA GLN A 67 13.94 -2.93 -4.81
C GLN A 67 14.21 -1.79 -3.81
N THR A 68 14.72 -2.11 -2.61
CA THR A 68 15.05 -1.10 -1.61
C THR A 68 16.19 -0.20 -2.08
N ARG A 69 17.21 -0.76 -2.75
CA ARG A 69 18.32 0.00 -3.33
C ARG A 69 17.85 0.90 -4.48
N ALA A 70 16.94 0.43 -5.33
CA ALA A 70 16.37 1.23 -6.41
C ALA A 70 15.58 2.43 -5.88
N ILE A 71 14.77 2.24 -4.83
CA ILE A 71 14.04 3.31 -4.16
C ILE A 71 15.02 4.30 -3.52
N ALA A 72 16.00 3.80 -2.76
CA ALA A 72 17.01 4.62 -2.10
C ALA A 72 17.79 5.49 -3.10
N ALA A 73 18.22 4.91 -4.22
CA ALA A 73 18.93 5.63 -5.28
C ALA A 73 18.05 6.69 -5.96
N ARG A 74 16.76 6.41 -6.18
CA ARG A 74 15.83 7.33 -6.84
C ARG A 74 15.57 8.59 -6.02
N PHE A 75 15.51 8.46 -4.70
CA PHE A 75 15.17 9.56 -3.79
C PHE A 75 16.36 10.08 -2.98
N GLU A 76 17.57 9.64 -3.32
CA GLU A 76 18.81 10.02 -2.65
C GLU A 76 18.78 9.79 -1.13
N VAL A 77 18.12 8.71 -0.70
CA VAL A 77 18.01 8.32 0.71
C VAL A 77 19.01 7.22 1.04
N ASP A 78 19.55 7.27 2.25
CA ASP A 78 20.50 6.27 2.72
C ASP A 78 19.82 4.89 2.89
N VAL A 79 20.20 3.95 2.04
CA VAL A 79 19.72 2.56 2.08
C VAL A 79 20.01 1.90 3.43
N GLN A 80 21.11 2.27 4.11
CA GLN A 80 21.48 1.72 5.42
C GLN A 80 20.54 2.18 6.53
N LYS A 81 19.83 3.30 6.33
CA LYS A 81 18.80 3.80 7.26
C LYS A 81 17.40 3.27 6.90
N LEU A 82 17.12 3.07 5.62
CA LEU A 82 15.83 2.58 5.14
C LEU A 82 15.63 1.09 5.46
N VAL A 83 16.63 0.24 5.21
CA VAL A 83 16.53 -1.22 5.42
C VAL A 83 16.13 -1.59 6.86
N PRO A 84 16.74 -1.04 7.92
CA PRO A 84 16.36 -1.35 9.30
C PRO A 84 14.90 -1.04 9.63
N VAL A 85 14.37 0.08 9.11
CA VAL A 85 12.96 0.48 9.30
C VAL A 85 12.04 -0.57 8.68
N LEU A 86 12.28 -0.91 7.42
CA LEU A 86 11.46 -1.89 6.68
C LEU A 86 11.52 -3.29 7.30
N ARG A 87 12.73 -3.74 7.66
CA ARG A 87 12.94 -5.06 8.29
C ARG A 87 12.22 -5.17 9.64
N ARG A 88 12.25 -4.11 10.45
CA ARG A 88 11.62 -4.12 11.78
C ARG A 88 10.10 -4.25 11.67
N VAL A 89 9.48 -3.53 10.74
CA VAL A 89 8.03 -3.69 10.48
C VAL A 89 7.73 -5.09 9.94
N GLN A 90 8.54 -5.61 9.01
CA GLN A 90 8.34 -6.94 8.45
C GLN A 90 8.36 -8.04 9.52
N VAL A 91 9.35 -8.03 10.41
CA VAL A 91 9.45 -8.98 11.53
C VAL A 91 8.22 -8.89 12.44
N LEU A 92 7.80 -7.67 12.78
CA LEU A 92 6.64 -7.46 13.66
C LEU A 92 5.32 -7.90 13.00
N ARG A 93 5.15 -7.67 11.69
CA ARG A 93 4.01 -8.21 10.94
C ARG A 93 3.99 -9.74 10.96
N THR A 94 5.14 -10.38 10.79
CA THR A 94 5.26 -11.85 10.89
C THR A 94 4.88 -12.35 12.28
N LEU A 95 5.27 -11.65 13.35
CA LEU A 95 4.93 -12.01 14.72
C LEU A 95 3.44 -11.75 15.06
N LYS A 96 2.85 -10.68 14.53
CA LYS A 96 1.43 -10.33 14.74
C LYS A 96 0.47 -11.22 13.96
N LYS A 97 0.92 -11.84 12.85
CA LYS A 97 0.08 -12.70 12.03
C LYS A 97 -0.28 -13.95 12.86
N PRO A 98 -1.54 -14.14 13.28
CA PRO A 98 -1.92 -15.37 13.95
C PRO A 98 -1.59 -16.51 12.99
N ALA A 99 -0.96 -17.57 13.49
CA ALA A 99 -0.66 -18.75 12.69
C ALA A 99 -1.95 -19.18 12.01
N LYS A 100 -2.07 -18.91 10.72
CA LYS A 100 -3.24 -19.28 9.93
C LYS A 100 -3.14 -20.80 9.77
N GLY A 101 -3.63 -21.52 10.77
CA GLY A 101 -3.90 -22.94 10.65
C GLY A 101 -4.70 -23.14 9.36
N LYS A 102 -4.33 -24.14 8.57
CA LYS A 102 -5.12 -24.64 7.45
C LYS A 102 -6.52 -24.98 7.97
N ALA A 103 -7.45 -24.04 7.90
CA ALA A 103 -8.86 -24.24 8.14
C ALA A 103 -9.58 -23.63 6.95
N GLY A 104 -10.42 -24.46 6.31
CA GLY A 104 -11.03 -24.24 5.01
C GLY A 104 -11.56 -22.83 4.82
N GLY A 105 -11.27 -22.26 3.66
CA GLY A 105 -11.83 -20.98 3.26
C GLY A 105 -13.36 -21.04 3.27
N PRO A 106 -14.04 -19.93 3.63
CA PRO A 106 -15.49 -19.85 3.47
C PRO A 106 -15.81 -20.00 1.98
N ILE A 107 -16.61 -21.01 1.65
CA ILE A 107 -17.25 -21.18 0.35
C ILE A 107 -18.09 -19.91 0.12
N GLN A 108 -17.63 -19.03 -0.76
CA GLN A 108 -18.43 -17.92 -1.23
C GLN A 108 -19.42 -18.46 -2.26
N LEU A 109 -20.64 -18.77 -1.82
CA LEU A 109 -21.78 -19.04 -2.70
C LEU A 109 -22.09 -17.77 -3.49
N ALA A 110 -21.83 -17.80 -4.79
CA ALA A 110 -22.40 -16.84 -5.73
C ALA A 110 -23.85 -17.25 -6.02
N ALA A 111 -24.81 -16.56 -5.40
CA ALA A 111 -26.17 -16.51 -5.93
C ALA A 111 -26.21 -15.37 -6.96
N ARG A 112 -26.03 -15.69 -8.23
CA ARG A 112 -26.46 -14.82 -9.33
C ARG A 112 -27.84 -15.30 -9.76
N ASP A 113 -28.87 -14.64 -9.26
CA ASP A 113 -30.11 -14.52 -9.99
C ASP A 113 -30.60 -13.09 -9.75
N ARG A 114 -30.50 -12.28 -10.81
CA ARG A 114 -31.28 -11.04 -10.92
C ARG A 114 -32.25 -11.33 -12.05
N GLU A 115 -33.44 -11.75 -11.65
CA GLU A 115 -34.65 -11.50 -12.42
C GLU A 115 -34.89 -9.97 -12.38
N ASP A 116 -35.09 -9.37 -13.54
CA ASP A 116 -35.78 -8.09 -13.76
C ASP A 116 -35.80 -7.92 -15.29
N GLU A 117 -36.89 -8.31 -15.96
CA GLU A 117 -38.14 -7.56 -16.14
C GLU A 117 -38.13 -6.79 -17.47
N ASP A 118 -39.16 -7.08 -18.26
CA ASP A 118 -39.79 -6.28 -19.32
C ASP A 118 -39.20 -4.89 -19.62
N ASP A 119 -38.82 -4.67 -20.89
CA ASP A 119 -39.20 -3.42 -21.57
C ASP A 119 -39.33 -3.60 -23.10
N ALA A 120 -40.59 -3.49 -23.53
CA ALA A 120 -41.09 -2.78 -24.71
C ALA A 120 -40.61 -3.12 -26.13
N ARG A 121 -41.56 -3.74 -26.87
CA ARG A 121 -42.23 -3.17 -28.06
C ARG A 121 -41.34 -2.51 -29.13
N PHE A 122 -41.16 -3.22 -30.25
CA PHE A 122 -41.11 -2.61 -31.57
C PHE A 122 -42.07 -3.37 -32.50
N GLU A 123 -43.17 -2.71 -32.85
CA GLU A 123 -44.00 -3.02 -34.01
C GLU A 123 -43.20 -2.68 -35.27
N ASP A 124 -43.12 -3.59 -36.25
CA ASP A 124 -43.62 -3.40 -37.62
C ASP A 124 -43.23 -4.59 -38.53
N GLU A 125 -44.25 -5.24 -39.11
CA GLU A 125 -44.32 -5.55 -40.56
C GLU A 125 -43.31 -6.54 -41.20
N PHE A 126 -43.82 -7.69 -41.66
CA PHE A 126 -43.98 -8.04 -43.10
C PHE A 126 -44.17 -9.57 -43.30
N GLU A 127 -45.39 -10.00 -43.61
CA GLU A 127 -45.71 -11.33 -44.18
C GLU A 127 -45.37 -11.37 -45.69
N PRO A 128 -45.19 -12.58 -46.24
CA PRO A 128 -46.20 -13.03 -47.22
C PRO A 128 -46.76 -14.44 -46.97
#